data_AF-A0A818MSY6-F1
#
_entry.id   AF-A0A818MSY6-F1
#
_cell.length_a   1.000
_cell.length_b   1.000
_cell.length_c   1.000
_cell.angle_alpha   90.00
_cell.angle_beta   90.00
_cell.angle_gamma   90.00
#
_symmetry.space_group_name_H-M   'P 1'
#
loop_
_entity.id
_entity.type
_entity.pdbx_description
1 polymer ?
#
loop_
_entity_poly.entity_id
_entity_poly.type
_entity_poly.pdbx_seq_one_letter_code
_entity_poly.pdbx_strand_id
1 'polypeptide(L)'
;MVTQRYEFQVEEILRRNRAFQIVEAKYQYQECNSNDEERIYGVKVSRQTYEKLAATISKPTLPFEKFVKILRPLMMGVYATTDIPGAFYLLDSDNTGTIDINDIAAFMPIIVTGASPHMLLDIIQKVDQNRDYKLNLAEFTNLIKKGIGREIAMRCM
;
A
#
# COMPACT_ATOMS: atom_id res chain seq x y z
N MET A 1 -15.73 20.13 -17.37
CA MET A 1 -14.64 19.16 -17.50
C MET A 1 -15.24 17.79 -17.26
N VAL A 2 -15.39 16.98 -18.32
CA VAL A 2 -15.97 15.62 -18.20
C VAL A 2 -14.93 14.77 -17.49
N THR A 3 -15.19 14.40 -16.24
CA THR A 3 -14.35 13.46 -15.52
C THR A 3 -14.56 12.10 -16.17
N GLN A 4 -13.56 11.63 -16.93
CA GLN A 4 -13.57 10.28 -17.51
C GLN A 4 -13.81 9.29 -16.37
N ARG A 5 -14.93 8.57 -16.44
CA ARG A 5 -15.35 7.65 -15.38
C ARG A 5 -14.71 6.30 -15.68
N TYR A 6 -13.51 6.09 -15.16
CA TYR A 6 -12.85 4.80 -15.22
C TYR A 6 -13.55 3.83 -14.27
N GLU A 7 -14.03 2.71 -14.80
CA GLU A 7 -14.32 1.54 -13.98
C GLU A 7 -13.00 0.82 -13.73
N PHE A 8 -12.64 0.68 -12.45
CA PHE A 8 -11.42 0.01 -12.05
C PHE A 8 -11.77 -1.15 -11.13
N GLN A 9 -11.15 -2.30 -11.37
CA GLN A 9 -11.26 -3.48 -10.53
C GLN A 9 -9.88 -3.83 -9.99
N VAL A 10 -9.86 -4.35 -8.77
CA VAL A 10 -8.65 -4.84 -8.12
C VAL A 10 -8.92 -6.19 -7.49
N GLU A 11 -8.08 -7.16 -7.82
CA GLU A 11 -8.14 -8.51 -7.27
C GLU A 11 -6.91 -8.77 -6.38
N GLU A 12 -7.13 -9.27 -5.16
CA GLU A 12 -6.07 -9.79 -4.30
C GLU A 12 -5.93 -11.30 -4.49
N ILE A 13 -4.72 -11.73 -4.84
CA ILE A 13 -4.35 -13.13 -5.00
C ILE A 13 -3.28 -13.47 -3.96
N LEU A 14 -3.62 -14.35 -3.00
CA LEU A 14 -2.72 -14.79 -1.94
C LEU A 14 -2.23 -16.21 -2.17
N ARG A 15 -0.92 -16.38 -2.40
CA ARG A 15 -0.28 -17.70 -2.41
C ARG A 15 0.09 -18.11 -0.99
N ARG A 16 -0.27 -19.32 -0.60
CA ARG A 16 0.05 -19.90 0.71
C ARG A 16 0.90 -21.16 0.58
N ASN A 17 1.74 -21.46 1.57
CA ASN A 17 2.48 -22.73 1.65
C ASN A 17 1.60 -23.85 2.26
N ARG A 18 2.18 -25.05 2.41
CA ARG A 18 1.49 -26.21 3.03
C ARG A 18 1.07 -25.99 4.48
N ALA A 19 1.68 -25.03 5.18
CA ALA A 19 1.33 -24.62 6.53
C ALA A 19 0.31 -23.46 6.56
N PHE A 20 -0.33 -23.15 5.43
CA PHE A 20 -1.30 -22.05 5.27
C PHE A 20 -0.73 -20.64 5.50
N GLN A 21 0.59 -20.50 5.59
CA GLN A 21 1.23 -19.20 5.72
C GLN A 21 1.26 -18.49 4.37
N ILE A 22 0.94 -17.19 4.34
CA ILE A 22 1.03 -16.37 3.13
C ILE A 22 2.49 -16.27 2.71
N VAL A 23 2.83 -16.66 1.49
CA VAL A 23 4.18 -16.58 0.93
C VAL A 23 4.31 -15.55 -0.19
N GLU A 24 3.19 -15.14 -0.77
CA GLU A 24 3.13 -14.10 -1.80
C GLU A 24 1.74 -13.45 -1.79
N ALA A 25 1.70 -12.13 -1.94
CA ALA A 25 0.49 -11.36 -2.21
C ALA A 25 0.65 -10.66 -3.56
N LYS A 26 -0.31 -10.84 -4.45
CA LYS A 26 -0.38 -10.16 -5.75
C LYS A 26 -1.66 -9.33 -5.80
N TYR A 27 -1.54 -8.07 -6.18
CA TYR A 27 -2.66 -7.16 -6.43
C TYR A 27 -2.71 -6.89 -7.93
N GLN A 28 -3.78 -7.33 -8.59
CA GLN A 28 -3.96 -7.15 -10.03
C GLN A 28 -5.04 -6.09 -10.25
N TYR A 29 -4.67 -5.04 -10.97
CA TYR A 29 -5.52 -3.92 -11.35
C TYR A 29 -5.94 -4.10 -12.80
N GLN A 30 -7.21 -3.82 -13.05
CA GLN A 30 -7.79 -3.79 -14.38
C GLN A 30 -8.54 -2.46 -14.51
N GLU A 31 -8.17 -1.69 -15.53
CA GLU A 31 -8.84 -0.45 -15.89
C GLU A 31 -9.44 -0.60 -17.28
N CYS A 32 -10.73 -0.26 -17.42
CA CYS A 32 -11.38 -0.15 -18.71
C CYS A 32 -11.70 1.32 -18.98
N ASN A 33 -11.33 1.81 -20.16
CA ASN A 33 -11.70 3.16 -20.58
C ASN A 33 -13.00 3.16 -21.40
N SER A 34 -13.47 4.35 -21.77
CA SER A 34 -14.72 4.50 -22.54
C SER A 34 -14.65 3.94 -23.98
N ASN A 35 -13.47 3.52 -24.43
CA ASN A 35 -13.24 2.90 -25.74
C ASN A 35 -13.06 1.37 -25.63
N ASP A 36 -13.41 0.77 -24.48
CA ASP A 36 -13.18 -0.66 -24.16
C ASP A 36 -11.69 -1.08 -24.20
N GLU A 37 -10.75 -0.12 -24.13
CA GLU A 37 -9.33 -0.46 -23.99
C GLU A 37 -9.05 -0.87 -22.55
N GLU A 38 -8.53 -2.08 -22.41
CA GLU A 38 -8.19 -2.67 -21.13
C GLU A 38 -6.70 -2.47 -20.82
N ARG A 39 -6.43 -1.96 -19.61
CA ARG A 39 -5.08 -1.93 -19.04
C ARG A 39 -5.03 -2.84 -17.82
N ILE A 40 -4.18 -3.86 -17.89
CA ILE A 40 -3.94 -4.78 -16.77
C ILE A 40 -2.55 -4.53 -16.21
N TYR A 41 -2.47 -4.43 -14.89
CA TYR A 41 -1.21 -4.25 -14.20
C TYR A 41 -1.24 -4.81 -12.79
N GLY A 42 -0.10 -4.85 -12.10
CA GLY A 42 -0.12 -5.39 -10.76
C GLY A 42 1.17 -5.23 -9.99
N VAL A 43 1.02 -5.37 -8.68
CA VAL A 43 2.11 -5.37 -7.72
C VAL A 43 2.20 -6.76 -7.11
N LYS A 44 3.42 -7.24 -6.90
CA LYS A 44 3.68 -8.54 -6.29
C LYS A 44 4.66 -8.39 -5.14
N VAL A 45 4.27 -8.92 -3.99
CA VAL A 45 5.05 -8.86 -2.77
C VAL A 45 5.29 -10.28 -2.25
N SER A 46 6.56 -10.68 -2.14
CA SER A 46 6.94 -12.00 -1.64
C SER A 46 7.36 -11.92 -0.17
N ARG A 47 7.02 -12.97 0.61
CA ARG A 47 7.47 -13.12 2.00
C ARG A 47 8.99 -13.05 2.09
N GLN A 48 9.69 -13.75 1.21
CA GLN A 48 11.15 -13.83 1.24
C GLN A 48 11.79 -12.45 1.02
N THR A 49 11.28 -11.67 0.07
CA THR A 49 11.75 -10.29 -0.19
C THR A 49 11.47 -9.41 1.02
N TYR A 50 10.27 -9.52 1.59
CA TYR A 50 9.90 -8.79 2.80
C TYR A 50 10.86 -9.13 3.95
N GLU A 51 11.00 -10.40 4.32
CA GLU A 51 11.82 -10.83 5.47
C GLU A 51 13.29 -10.41 5.30
N LYS A 52 13.84 -10.49 4.08
CA LYS A 52 15.21 -10.02 3.79
C LYS A 52 15.39 -8.53 4.05
N LEU A 53 14.47 -7.69 3.56
CA LEU A 53 14.55 -6.24 3.73
C LEU A 53 14.21 -5.84 5.17
N ALA A 54 13.23 -6.51 5.76
CA ALA A 54 12.75 -6.20 7.10
C ALA A 54 13.80 -6.53 8.17
N ALA A 55 14.69 -7.49 7.92
CA ALA A 55 15.88 -7.76 8.73
C ALA A 55 16.95 -6.64 8.69
N THR A 56 16.90 -5.73 7.71
CA THR A 56 17.83 -4.60 7.59
C THR A 56 17.33 -3.33 8.28
N ILE A 57 16.09 -3.33 8.77
CA ILE A 57 15.44 -2.19 9.41
C ILE A 57 15.64 -2.29 10.94
N SER A 58 15.95 -1.15 11.59
CA SER A 58 16.31 -1.06 13.02
C SER A 58 15.13 -1.23 14.00
N LYS A 59 13.88 -1.19 13.52
CA LYS A 59 12.66 -1.24 14.34
C LYS A 59 12.08 -2.66 14.41
N PRO A 60 11.27 -2.98 15.46
CA PRO A 60 10.62 -4.29 15.58
C PRO A 60 9.86 -4.64 14.31
N THR A 61 10.29 -5.73 13.68
CA THR A 61 9.77 -6.13 12.39
C THR A 61 8.40 -6.76 12.53
N LEU A 62 7.43 -6.21 11.80
CA LEU A 62 6.08 -6.77 11.73
C LEU A 62 6.10 -8.15 11.05
N PRO A 63 5.38 -9.18 11.55
CA PRO A 63 5.17 -10.41 10.80
C PRO A 63 4.54 -10.16 9.42
N PHE A 64 4.95 -10.92 8.40
CA PHE A 64 4.51 -10.71 7.02
C PHE A 64 2.98 -10.71 6.86
N GLU A 65 2.26 -11.52 7.64
CA GLU A 65 0.80 -11.58 7.63
C GLU A 65 0.16 -10.26 8.07
N LYS A 66 0.73 -9.62 9.09
CA LYS A 66 0.27 -8.31 9.55
C LYS A 66 0.66 -7.24 8.53
N PHE A 67 1.82 -7.37 7.88
CA PHE A 67 2.21 -6.48 6.79
C PHE A 67 1.23 -6.55 5.60
N VAL A 68 0.80 -7.75 5.19
CA VAL A 68 -0.22 -7.91 4.13
C VAL A 68 -1.55 -7.26 4.54
N LYS A 69 -1.96 -7.32 5.81
CA LYS A 69 -3.15 -6.61 6.30
C LYS A 69 -3.06 -5.10 6.14
N ILE A 70 -1.86 -4.53 6.22
CA ILE A 70 -1.62 -3.10 5.98
C ILE A 70 -1.65 -2.79 4.48
N LEU A 71 -1.05 -3.66 3.65
CA LEU A 71 -1.02 -3.48 2.20
C LEU A 71 -2.41 -3.53 1.57
N ARG A 72 -3.31 -4.36 2.09
CA ARG A 72 -4.67 -4.51 1.56
C ARG A 72 -5.40 -3.18 1.35
N PRO A 73 -5.66 -2.37 2.38
CA PRO A 73 -6.33 -1.09 2.17
C PRO A 73 -5.50 -0.14 1.31
N LEU A 74 -4.16 -0.15 1.43
CA LEU A 74 -3.28 0.69 0.62
C LEU A 74 -3.40 0.39 -0.89
N MET A 75 -3.41 -0.91 -1.25
CA MET A 75 -3.45 -1.41 -2.62
C MET A 75 -4.87 -1.42 -3.19
N MET A 76 -5.87 -1.80 -2.39
CA MET A 76 -7.26 -1.94 -2.84
C MET A 76 -8.06 -0.63 -2.80
N GLY A 77 -7.63 0.35 -2.01
CA GLY A 77 -8.24 1.68 -1.99
C GLY A 77 -9.65 1.69 -1.39
N VAL A 78 -10.59 2.33 -2.09
CA VAL A 78 -11.94 2.67 -1.61
C VAL A 78 -12.78 1.45 -1.22
N TYR A 79 -12.53 0.28 -1.80
CA TYR A 79 -13.33 -0.93 -1.52
C TYR A 79 -12.97 -1.62 -0.19
N ALA A 80 -11.94 -1.13 0.52
CA ALA A 80 -11.43 -1.72 1.77
C ALA A 80 -11.61 -0.81 3.00
N THR A 81 -12.58 0.12 3.01
CA THR A 81 -12.75 1.11 4.09
C THR A 81 -12.87 0.52 5.50
N THR A 82 -13.34 -0.72 5.62
CA THR A 82 -13.48 -1.43 6.91
C THR A 82 -12.13 -1.85 7.51
N ASP A 83 -11.10 -2.04 6.69
CA ASP A 83 -9.79 -2.55 7.12
C ASP A 83 -8.78 -1.41 7.39
N ILE A 84 -9.13 -0.17 7.05
CA ILE A 84 -8.26 1.01 7.21
C ILE A 84 -7.85 1.23 8.67
N PRO A 85 -8.78 1.26 9.66
CA PRO A 85 -8.38 1.48 11.05
C PRO A 85 -7.50 0.35 11.58
N GLY A 86 -7.78 -0.89 11.20
CA GLY A 86 -6.98 -2.05 11.60
C GLY A 86 -5.54 -1.97 11.07
N ALA A 87 -5.36 -1.59 9.79
CA ALA A 87 -4.05 -1.35 9.21
C ALA A 87 -3.31 -0.19 9.91
N PHE A 88 -4.03 0.89 10.23
CA PHE A 88 -3.46 2.03 10.94
C PHE A 88 -2.87 1.62 12.30
N TYR A 89 -3.65 0.94 13.14
CA TYR A 89 -3.19 0.50 14.46
C TYR A 89 -2.09 -0.57 14.40
N LEU A 90 -1.97 -1.31 13.29
CA LEU A 90 -0.84 -2.23 13.09
C LEU A 90 0.47 -1.50 12.78
N LEU A 91 0.40 -0.30 12.19
CA LEU A 91 1.55 0.56 11.92
C LEU A 91 1.90 1.45 13.14
N ASP A 92 0.91 1.97 13.85
CA ASP A 92 1.05 2.78 15.07
C ASP A 92 1.37 1.88 16.29
N SER A 93 2.48 1.15 16.23
CA SER A 93 2.85 0.15 17.24
C SER A 93 3.18 0.72 18.61
N ASP A 94 3.56 2.00 18.67
CA ASP A 94 3.84 2.76 19.89
C ASP A 94 2.62 3.53 20.43
N ASN A 95 1.46 3.40 19.77
CA ASN A 95 0.19 4.07 20.11
C ASN A 95 0.35 5.59 20.25
N THR A 96 1.14 6.21 19.37
CA THR A 96 1.28 7.67 19.34
C THR A 96 0.05 8.34 18.71
N GLY A 97 -0.83 7.56 18.06
CA GLY A 97 -1.94 8.06 17.27
C GLY A 97 -1.51 8.57 15.90
N THR A 98 -0.26 8.30 15.50
CA THR A 98 0.36 8.79 14.26
C THR A 98 1.33 7.77 13.69
N ILE A 99 1.44 7.69 12.37
CA ILE A 99 2.43 6.83 11.70
C ILE A 99 3.55 7.72 11.17
N ASP A 100 4.80 7.43 11.53
CA ASP A 100 5.96 8.14 11.01
C ASP A 100 6.20 7.80 9.53
N ILE A 101 6.48 8.82 8.71
CA ILE A 101 6.75 8.65 7.28
C ILE A 101 7.95 7.73 7.03
N ASN A 102 8.95 7.77 7.90
CA ASN A 102 10.13 6.91 7.78
C ASN A 102 9.77 5.43 7.92
N ASP A 103 8.73 5.11 8.68
CA ASP A 103 8.27 3.73 8.86
C ASP A 103 7.62 3.21 7.57
N ILE A 104 6.84 4.03 6.88
CA ILE A 104 6.27 3.68 5.56
C ILE A 104 7.39 3.60 4.51
N ALA A 105 8.35 4.53 4.54
CA ALA A 105 9.48 4.59 3.61
C ALA A 105 10.34 3.34 3.63
N ALA A 106 10.56 2.77 4.82
CA ALA A 106 11.36 1.55 4.96
C ALA A 106 10.73 0.34 4.25
N PHE A 107 9.40 0.30 4.12
CA PHE A 107 8.69 -0.79 3.43
C PHE A 107 8.47 -0.53 1.93
N MET A 108 8.65 0.70 1.44
CA MET A 108 8.40 1.03 0.03
C MET A 108 9.17 0.18 -0.98
N PRO A 109 10.47 -0.11 -0.81
CA PRO A 109 11.21 -0.96 -1.74
C PRO A 109 10.67 -2.39 -1.83
N ILE A 110 9.92 -2.84 -0.81
CA ILE A 110 9.28 -4.16 -0.77
C ILE A 110 7.99 -4.17 -1.58
N ILE A 111 7.23 -3.08 -1.48
CA ILE A 111 5.95 -2.90 -2.18
C ILE A 111 6.22 -2.65 -3.66
N VAL A 112 7.29 -1.91 -3.95
CA VAL A 112 7.57 -1.39 -5.28
C VAL A 112 9.03 -1.60 -5.60
N THR A 113 9.27 -2.48 -6.57
CA THR A 113 10.63 -2.72 -7.09
C THR A 113 11.12 -1.43 -7.74
N GLY A 114 12.14 -0.79 -7.16
CA GLY A 114 12.72 0.45 -7.68
C GLY A 114 12.05 1.75 -7.24
N ALA A 115 11.14 1.74 -6.25
CA ALA A 115 10.64 2.98 -5.67
C ALA A 115 11.77 3.82 -5.07
N SER A 116 11.85 5.08 -5.48
CA SER A 116 12.73 6.06 -4.85
C SER A 116 12.07 6.66 -3.60
N PRO A 117 12.86 7.07 -2.59
CA PRO A 117 12.34 7.80 -1.43
C PRO A 117 11.54 9.05 -1.83
N HIS A 118 11.93 9.72 -2.92
CA HIS A 118 11.26 10.91 -3.45
C HIS A 118 9.82 10.63 -3.89
N MET A 119 9.56 9.48 -4.55
CA MET A 119 8.22 9.10 -4.97
C MET A 119 7.26 8.97 -3.79
N LEU A 120 7.73 8.39 -2.68
CA LEU A 120 6.92 8.29 -1.46
C LEU A 120 6.68 9.66 -0.83
N LEU A 121 7.72 10.50 -0.74
CA LEU A 121 7.60 11.84 -0.19
C LEU A 121 6.56 12.67 -0.96
N ASP A 122 6.58 12.62 -2.29
CA ASP A 122 5.57 13.30 -3.13
C ASP A 122 4.14 12.79 -2.84
N ILE A 123 4.01 11.49 -2.65
CA ILE A 123 2.76 10.79 -2.36
C ILE A 123 2.22 11.21 -0.99
N ILE A 124 3.08 11.30 0.02
CA ILE A 124 2.69 11.64 1.39
C ILE A 124 2.45 13.14 1.55
N GLN A 125 3.26 14.00 0.93
CA GLN A 125 3.05 15.45 0.97
C GLN A 125 1.68 15.89 0.41
N LYS A 126 1.05 15.06 -0.44
CA LYS A 126 -0.32 15.31 -0.93
C LYS A 126 -1.41 15.09 0.13
N VAL A 127 -1.09 14.44 1.24
CA VAL A 127 -2.06 14.03 2.28
C VAL A 127 -1.70 14.48 3.68
N ASP A 128 -0.42 14.74 3.95
CA ASP A 128 0.09 15.36 5.17
C ASP A 128 -0.35 16.84 5.18
N GLN A 129 -1.50 17.11 5.82
CA GLN A 129 -2.13 18.44 5.79
C GLN A 129 -1.52 19.37 6.84
N ASN A 130 -1.11 18.81 7.98
CA ASN A 130 -0.53 19.56 9.09
C ASN A 130 1.00 19.71 8.97
N ARG A 131 1.64 19.04 8.00
CA ARG A 131 3.09 19.10 7.69
C ARG A 131 3.96 18.69 8.87
N ASP A 132 3.48 17.74 9.68
CA ASP A 132 4.22 17.23 10.83
C ASP A 132 5.11 16.03 10.49
N TYR A 133 5.15 15.63 9.21
CA TYR A 133 5.83 14.43 8.71
C TYR A 133 5.35 13.13 9.35
N LYS A 134 4.10 13.12 9.81
CA LYS A 134 3.41 11.95 10.33
C LYS A 134 2.05 11.85 9.64
N LEU A 135 1.43 10.70 9.78
CA LEU A 135 0.07 10.47 9.28
C LEU A 135 -0.84 10.12 10.45
N ASN A 136 -1.80 10.99 10.73
CA ASN A 136 -2.92 10.61 11.60
C ASN A 136 -3.93 9.73 10.85
N LEU A 137 -4.89 9.14 11.56
CA LEU A 137 -5.88 8.24 10.96
C LEU A 137 -6.68 8.88 9.82
N ALA A 138 -7.00 10.17 9.91
CA ALA A 138 -7.75 10.88 8.87
C ALA A 138 -6.90 11.04 7.59
N GLU A 139 -5.62 11.39 7.74
CA GLU A 139 -4.67 11.52 6.62
C GLU A 139 -4.37 10.17 5.97
N PHE A 140 -4.16 9.13 6.77
CA PHE A 140 -4.00 7.76 6.28
C PHE A 140 -5.24 7.28 5.52
N THR A 141 -6.43 7.56 6.04
CA THR A 141 -7.70 7.25 5.35
C THR A 141 -7.82 8.02 4.03
N ASN A 142 -7.45 9.29 4.01
CA ASN A 142 -7.48 10.12 2.81
C ASN A 142 -6.49 9.60 1.75
N LEU A 143 -5.30 9.19 2.18
CA LEU A 143 -4.29 8.55 1.33
C LEU A 143 -4.82 7.30 0.63
N ILE A 144 -5.49 6.43 1.37
CA ILE A 144 -6.12 5.22 0.81
C ILE A 144 -7.25 5.58 -0.16
N LYS A 145 -8.13 6.50 0.22
CA LYS A 145 -9.27 6.92 -0.60
C LYS A 145 -8.86 7.61 -1.91
N LYS A 146 -7.72 8.31 -1.92
CA LYS A 146 -7.15 8.92 -3.13
C LYS A 146 -6.58 7.88 -4.11
N GLY A 147 -6.56 6.59 -3.75
CA GLY A 147 -6.14 5.51 -4.64
C GLY A 147 -4.63 5.43 -4.81
N ILE A 148 -3.88 5.69 -3.73
CA ILE A 148 -2.42 5.81 -3.86
C ILE A 148 -1.73 4.50 -4.23
N GLY A 149 -2.25 3.35 -3.79
CA GLY A 149 -1.74 2.05 -4.24
C GLY A 149 -1.85 1.87 -5.75
N ARG A 150 -2.92 2.42 -6.36
CA ARG A 150 -3.08 2.46 -7.82
C ARG A 150 -2.05 3.39 -8.47
N GLU A 151 -1.86 4.60 -7.93
CA GLU A 151 -0.85 5.54 -8.44
C GLU A 151 0.57 4.94 -8.36
N ILE A 152 0.86 4.22 -7.27
CA ILE A 152 2.09 3.47 -7.08
C ILE A 152 2.23 2.37 -8.14
N ALA A 153 1.22 1.54 -8.32
CA ALA A 153 1.24 0.45 -9.29
C ALA A 153 1.40 0.97 -10.74
N MET A 154 0.74 2.08 -11.08
CA MET A 154 0.83 2.70 -12.41
C MET A 154 2.19 3.31 -12.74
N ARG A 155 2.84 3.96 -11.76
CA ARG A 155 4.11 4.68 -11.97
C ARG A 155 5.33 3.76 -12.10
N CYS A 156 5.15 2.45 -11.89
CA CYS A 156 6.23 1.47 -11.88
C CYS A 156 6.23 0.53 -13.09
N MET A 157 5.46 0.89 -14.12
CA MET A 157 5.44 0.27 -15.45
C MET A 157 5.88 1.27 -16.50
#